data_AF-A0A8C7VF70-F1
#
_entry.id   AF-A0A8C7VF70-F1
#
_cell.length_a   1.000
_cell.length_b   1.000
_cell.length_c   1.000
_cell.angle_alpha   90.00
_cell.angle_beta   90.00
_cell.angle_gamma   90.00
#
_symmetry.space_group_name_H-M   'P 1'
#
loop_
_entity.id
_entity.type
_entity.pdbx_description
1 polymer ?
#
loop_
_entity_poly.entity_id
_entity_poly.type
_entity_poly.pdbx_seq_one_letter_code
_entity_poly.pdbx_strand_id
1 'polypeptide(L)'
;EYNPIDLLLCHCVSGVQCQSCNRVTYTKRTICVLKGSTVDISCTYVGYYYTTSSFWFRSDKSTPEDLTTEPGYAGRVEYTGTYRGPFTLRITDLREEDSAEYRFTFKTDNFKWGHSFPGTTLTVTDLQVKVTPGTVTEGSWVILTCSTTCTLTDNPIPTYIWYKNGEYLFSDSSPQYQYSVSRGGSDSYSCALIRGHDKLSSSKVTVGTSSLSCLRVTYTSRSICSLIPSEDLPCTTIYSTG
;
A
#
# COMPACT_ATOMS: atom_id res chain seq x y z
N GLU A 1 13.49 -7.12 -0.84
CA GLU A 1 14.46 -7.45 0.22
C GLU A 1 13.76 -8.17 1.36
N TYR A 2 14.28 -9.33 1.77
CA TYR A 2 13.83 -10.06 2.95
C TYR A 2 14.53 -9.44 4.17
N ASN A 3 13.85 -8.52 4.87
CA ASN A 3 14.39 -7.85 6.05
C ASN A 3 13.51 -8.17 7.28
N PRO A 4 13.78 -9.30 7.97
CA PRO A 4 12.97 -9.73 9.10
C PRO A 4 13.19 -8.81 10.30
N ILE A 5 12.14 -8.61 11.11
CA ILE A 5 12.28 -7.96 12.42
C ILE A 5 12.48 -9.06 13.44
N ASP A 6 13.64 -9.09 14.09
CA ASP A 6 13.93 -10.05 15.14
C ASP A 6 13.88 -9.38 16.52
N LEU A 7 13.05 -9.92 17.41
CA LEU A 7 12.75 -9.33 18.71
C LEU A 7 13.05 -10.34 19.80
N LEU A 8 13.89 -9.96 20.75
CA LEU A 8 14.39 -10.84 21.78
C LEU A 8 14.05 -10.31 23.17
N LEU A 9 13.46 -11.16 24.02
CA LEU A 9 13.26 -10.87 25.44
C LEU A 9 13.87 -12.00 26.27
N CYS A 10 14.93 -11.66 27.02
CA CYS A 10 15.64 -12.57 27.91
C CYS A 10 15.36 -12.18 29.37
N HIS A 11 15.00 -13.15 30.20
CA HIS A 11 15.01 -12.96 31.66
C HIS A 11 16.36 -13.43 32.19
N CYS A 12 17.09 -12.54 32.88
CA CYS A 12 18.35 -12.88 33.52
C CYS A 12 18.24 -12.55 35.01
N VAL A 13 18.46 -13.54 35.87
CA VAL A 13 18.61 -13.34 37.32
C VAL A 13 20.10 -13.08 37.58
N SER A 14 20.41 -12.07 38.41
CA SER A 14 21.79 -11.68 38.72
C SER A 14 22.62 -12.89 39.17
N GLY A 15 23.74 -13.15 38.48
CA GLY A 15 24.70 -14.20 38.85
C GLY A 15 24.57 -15.54 38.11
N VAL A 16 23.61 -15.71 37.18
CA VAL A 16 23.47 -16.94 36.37
C VAL A 16 23.47 -16.60 34.88
N GLN A 17 24.14 -17.43 34.07
CA GLN A 17 24.14 -17.33 32.60
C GLN A 17 22.68 -17.34 32.08
N CYS A 18 22.28 -16.31 31.32
CA CYS A 18 20.90 -16.11 30.85
C CYS A 18 20.35 -17.39 30.19
N GLN A 19 19.32 -17.99 30.79
CA GLN A 19 19.04 -19.41 30.57
C GLN A 19 17.99 -19.72 29.48
N SER A 20 17.31 -18.72 28.90
CA SER A 20 16.58 -18.83 27.64
C SER A 20 15.91 -17.51 27.27
N CYS A 21 15.88 -17.18 25.98
CA CYS A 21 15.22 -15.98 25.47
C CYS A 21 14.01 -16.36 24.63
N ASN A 22 12.92 -15.61 24.81
CA ASN A 22 11.79 -15.66 23.90
C ASN A 22 12.10 -14.78 22.69
N ARG A 23 11.86 -15.31 21.50
CA ARG A 23 12.13 -14.62 20.25
C ARG A 23 10.90 -14.61 19.36
N VAL A 24 10.55 -13.44 18.84
CA VAL A 24 9.51 -13.29 17.80
C VAL A 24 10.15 -12.69 16.57
N THR A 25 10.00 -13.37 15.44
CA THR A 25 10.58 -12.94 14.17
C THR A 25 9.47 -12.70 13.15
N TYR A 26 9.29 -11.47 12.70
CA TYR A 26 8.36 -11.14 11.61
C TYR A 26 9.01 -11.42 10.25
N THR A 27 8.25 -12.02 9.34
CA THR A 27 8.74 -12.37 8.00
C THR A 27 9.09 -11.13 7.18
N LYS A 28 8.31 -10.05 7.32
CA LYS A 28 8.50 -8.79 6.60
C LYS A 28 8.32 -7.60 7.53
N ARG A 29 9.23 -6.63 7.45
CA ARG A 29 9.13 -5.38 8.19
C ARG A 29 8.10 -4.41 7.60
N THR A 30 8.11 -4.26 6.28
CA THR A 30 7.19 -3.40 5.54
C THR A 30 6.53 -4.19 4.43
N ILE A 31 5.24 -3.95 4.23
CA ILE A 31 4.45 -4.50 3.14
C ILE A 31 3.70 -3.36 2.48
N CYS A 32 3.82 -3.26 1.16
CA CYS A 32 3.06 -2.36 0.32
C CYS A 32 2.25 -3.19 -0.68
N VAL A 33 0.94 -2.96 -0.70
CA VAL A 33 -0.02 -3.77 -1.46
C VAL A 33 -1.17 -2.89 -1.97
N LEU A 34 -1.79 -3.33 -3.05
CA LEU A 34 -2.90 -2.60 -3.67
C LEU A 34 -4.22 -2.79 -2.92
N LYS A 35 -5.06 -1.76 -2.96
CA LYS A 35 -6.46 -1.82 -2.51
C LYS A 35 -7.22 -2.98 -3.18
N GLY A 36 -8.12 -3.63 -2.44
CA GLY A 36 -8.90 -4.79 -2.85
C GLY A 36 -8.12 -6.12 -2.84
N SER A 37 -6.81 -6.08 -2.59
CA SER A 37 -5.98 -7.30 -2.53
C SER A 37 -6.13 -8.03 -1.20
N THR A 38 -5.46 -9.20 -1.12
CA THR A 38 -5.20 -9.92 0.13
C THR A 38 -3.73 -9.78 0.54
N VAL A 39 -3.48 -9.76 1.85
CA VAL A 39 -2.14 -9.79 2.45
C VAL A 39 -2.07 -10.82 3.59
N ASP A 40 -0.91 -11.48 3.69
CA ASP A 40 -0.55 -12.33 4.81
C ASP A 40 0.61 -11.69 5.59
N ILE A 41 0.35 -11.34 6.85
CA ILE A 41 1.36 -10.83 7.79
C ILE A 41 1.72 -11.97 8.73
N SER A 42 2.98 -12.40 8.71
CA SER A 42 3.41 -13.59 9.45
C SER A 42 4.55 -13.30 10.42
N CYS A 43 4.54 -13.98 11.56
CA CYS A 43 5.66 -14.06 12.48
C CYS A 43 5.83 -15.46 13.06
N THR A 44 7.04 -15.79 13.50
CA THR A 44 7.35 -17.05 14.20
C THR A 44 7.77 -16.76 15.63
N TYR A 45 7.32 -17.58 16.57
CA TYR A 45 7.73 -17.52 17.97
C TYR A 45 8.64 -18.71 18.28
N VAL A 46 9.80 -18.40 18.83
CA VAL A 46 10.76 -19.37 19.36
C VAL A 46 10.90 -19.14 20.85
N GLY A 47 10.46 -20.11 21.63
CA GLY A 47 10.59 -20.11 23.08
C GLY A 47 10.33 -21.49 23.66
N TYR A 48 10.44 -21.58 24.98
CA TYR A 48 10.34 -22.86 25.68
C TYR A 48 8.89 -23.38 25.74
N TYR A 49 7.95 -22.49 26.06
CA TYR A 49 6.54 -22.81 26.24
C TYR A 49 5.72 -22.66 24.95
N TYR A 50 4.58 -23.34 24.89
CA TYR A 50 3.62 -23.18 23.81
C TYR A 50 2.67 -22.01 24.08
N THR A 51 2.16 -21.39 23.01
CA THR A 51 1.14 -20.35 23.14
C THR A 51 -0.20 -20.97 23.54
N THR A 52 -0.87 -20.33 24.50
CA THR A 52 -2.22 -20.70 24.96
C THR A 52 -3.29 -19.79 24.37
N SER A 53 -2.91 -18.55 24.05
CA SER A 53 -3.76 -17.59 23.34
C SER A 53 -2.88 -16.62 22.57
N SER A 54 -3.40 -16.11 21.46
CA SER A 54 -2.69 -15.14 20.63
C SER A 54 -3.69 -14.37 19.78
N PHE A 55 -3.37 -13.11 19.51
CA PHE A 55 -4.16 -12.30 18.59
C PHE A 55 -3.27 -11.23 17.95
N TRP A 56 -3.80 -10.63 16.91
CA TRP A 56 -3.20 -9.50 16.22
C TRP A 56 -3.95 -8.22 16.55
N PHE A 57 -3.24 -7.10 16.55
CA PHE A 57 -3.81 -5.78 16.83
C PHE A 57 -3.10 -4.69 16.02
N ARG A 58 -3.77 -3.56 15.78
CA ARG A 58 -3.16 -2.36 15.19
C ARG A 58 -2.46 -1.55 16.28
N SER A 59 -1.30 -0.99 15.96
CA SER A 59 -0.53 -0.17 16.91
C SER A 59 -1.04 1.26 17.07
N ASP A 60 -1.97 1.71 16.23
CA ASP A 60 -2.58 3.05 16.30
C ASP A 60 -3.65 3.18 17.40
N LYS A 61 -4.09 2.05 17.98
CA LYS A 61 -4.96 2.03 19.15
C LYS A 61 -4.15 2.07 20.45
N SER A 62 -4.67 2.82 21.42
CA SER A 62 -4.05 2.96 22.75
C SER A 62 -4.04 1.65 23.55
N THR A 63 -5.04 0.80 23.32
CA THR A 63 -5.18 -0.52 23.95
C THR A 63 -5.15 -1.62 22.89
N PRO A 64 -4.32 -2.67 23.05
CA PRO A 64 -4.32 -3.81 22.15
C PRO A 64 -5.68 -4.51 22.15
N GLU A 65 -6.37 -4.46 21.02
CA GLU A 65 -7.67 -5.10 20.78
C GLU A 65 -7.53 -6.12 19.66
N ASP A 66 -8.20 -7.26 19.82
CA ASP A 66 -8.19 -8.32 18.81
C ASP A 66 -8.91 -7.85 17.54
N LEU A 67 -8.23 -7.90 16.39
CA LEU A 67 -8.80 -7.46 15.11
C LEU A 67 -10.09 -8.20 14.75
N THR A 68 -10.28 -9.44 15.20
CA THR A 68 -11.51 -10.20 14.93
C THR A 68 -12.73 -9.60 15.60
N THR A 69 -12.53 -8.79 16.65
CA THR A 69 -13.60 -8.08 17.38
C THR A 69 -13.89 -6.70 16.80
N GLU A 70 -13.05 -6.22 15.88
CA GLU A 70 -13.23 -4.91 15.28
C GLU A 70 -14.23 -4.95 14.13
N PRO A 71 -15.29 -4.10 14.15
CA PRO A 71 -16.32 -4.10 13.11
C PRO A 71 -15.77 -3.86 11.70
N GLY A 72 -14.70 -3.07 11.56
CA GLY A 72 -14.06 -2.78 10.27
C GLY A 72 -13.42 -4.01 9.60
N TYR A 73 -13.10 -5.03 10.38
CA TYR A 73 -12.42 -6.25 9.94
C TYR A 73 -13.33 -7.48 9.88
N ALA A 74 -14.61 -7.32 10.24
CA ALA A 74 -15.60 -8.40 10.24
C ALA A 74 -15.67 -9.10 8.88
N GLY A 75 -15.46 -10.42 8.87
CA GLY A 75 -15.49 -11.25 7.67
C GLY A 75 -14.28 -11.09 6.74
N ARG A 76 -13.32 -10.20 7.04
CA ARG A 76 -12.12 -9.95 6.22
C ARG A 76 -10.84 -10.56 6.78
N VAL A 77 -10.85 -10.90 8.07
CA VAL A 77 -9.68 -11.37 8.83
C VAL A 77 -9.75 -12.85 9.13
N GLU A 78 -8.64 -13.54 8.94
CA GLU A 78 -8.43 -14.93 9.35
C GLU A 78 -7.06 -15.08 10.02
N TYR A 79 -7.02 -15.86 11.10
CA TYR A 79 -5.78 -16.21 11.78
C TYR A 79 -5.42 -17.66 11.50
N THR A 80 -4.15 -17.90 11.21
CA THR A 80 -3.59 -19.25 11.14
C THR A 80 -2.36 -19.37 12.02
N GLY A 81 -2.00 -20.61 12.35
CA GLY A 81 -0.89 -20.92 13.26
C GLY A 81 -1.36 -21.28 14.66
N THR A 82 -0.75 -22.33 15.21
CA THR A 82 -1.03 -22.82 16.57
C THR A 82 0.28 -23.11 17.29
N TYR A 83 0.30 -23.01 18.62
CA TYR A 83 1.38 -23.41 19.53
C TYR A 83 2.72 -22.68 19.38
N ARG A 84 3.40 -22.79 18.23
CA ARG A 84 4.70 -22.16 17.89
C ARG A 84 4.69 -21.38 16.57
N GLY A 85 3.58 -21.43 15.83
CA GLY A 85 3.44 -20.72 14.56
C GLY A 85 3.88 -21.55 13.34
N PRO A 86 4.12 -20.91 12.18
CA PRO A 86 4.01 -19.48 11.95
C PRO A 86 2.61 -18.97 12.28
N PHE A 87 2.54 -17.84 12.99
CA PHE A 87 1.29 -17.13 13.25
C PHE A 87 1.09 -16.16 12.10
N THR A 88 -0.02 -16.31 11.38
CA THR A 88 -0.30 -15.50 10.20
C THR A 88 -1.65 -14.83 10.36
N LEU A 89 -1.64 -13.52 10.16
CA LEU A 89 -2.80 -12.66 9.97
C LEU A 89 -3.05 -12.52 8.48
N ARG A 90 -4.18 -13.04 8.00
CA ARG A 90 -4.66 -12.82 6.64
C ARG A 90 -5.75 -11.76 6.64
N ILE A 91 -5.57 -10.71 5.83
CA ILE A 91 -6.58 -9.66 5.62
C ILE A 91 -6.94 -9.63 4.13
N THR A 92 -8.22 -9.78 3.84
CA THR A 92 -8.81 -9.73 2.49
C THR A 92 -9.54 -8.41 2.27
N ASP A 93 -9.85 -8.08 1.00
CA ASP A 93 -10.52 -6.83 0.62
C ASP A 93 -9.86 -5.62 1.29
N LEU A 94 -8.55 -5.45 1.06
CA LEU A 94 -7.77 -4.39 1.70
C LEU A 94 -8.23 -3.00 1.30
N ARG A 95 -8.22 -2.09 2.27
CA ARG A 95 -8.66 -0.70 2.10
C ARG A 95 -7.57 0.25 2.55
N GLU A 96 -7.62 1.50 2.10
CA GLU A 96 -6.57 2.48 2.44
C GLU A 96 -6.49 2.69 3.97
N GLU A 97 -7.63 2.65 4.65
CA GLU A 97 -7.76 2.73 6.12
C GLU A 97 -7.20 1.53 6.90
N ASP A 98 -6.92 0.42 6.21
CA ASP A 98 -6.22 -0.73 6.80
C ASP A 98 -4.71 -0.49 6.90
N SER A 99 -4.20 0.62 6.35
CA SER A 99 -2.79 1.01 6.50
C SER A 99 -2.47 1.32 7.96
N ALA A 100 -1.66 0.46 8.57
CA ALA A 100 -1.25 0.55 9.97
C ALA A 100 -0.02 -0.33 10.21
N GLU A 101 0.57 -0.23 11.39
CA GLU A 101 1.49 -1.26 11.87
C GLU A 101 0.72 -2.32 12.66
N TYR A 102 0.88 -3.57 12.23
CA TYR A 102 0.24 -4.74 12.81
C TYR A 102 1.21 -5.48 13.71
N ARG A 103 0.79 -5.74 14.94
CA ARG A 103 1.59 -6.37 15.97
C ARG A 103 0.92 -7.65 16.47
N PHE A 104 1.76 -8.61 16.81
CA PHE A 104 1.38 -9.89 17.37
C PHE A 104 1.63 -9.93 18.87
N THR A 105 0.67 -10.42 19.63
CA THR A 105 0.82 -10.69 21.06
C THR A 105 0.28 -12.07 21.39
N PHE A 106 0.88 -12.71 22.38
CA PHE A 106 0.48 -14.02 22.85
C PHE A 106 0.72 -14.19 24.35
N LYS A 107 0.07 -15.19 24.91
CA LYS A 107 0.33 -15.70 26.25
C LYS A 107 0.78 -17.16 26.14
N THR A 108 1.65 -17.55 27.05
CA THR A 108 1.96 -18.93 27.39
C THR A 108 1.55 -19.15 28.85
N ASP A 109 1.74 -20.36 29.38
CA ASP A 109 1.45 -20.66 30.78
C ASP A 109 2.22 -19.77 31.77
N ASN A 110 3.44 -19.34 31.40
CA ASN A 110 4.37 -18.65 32.31
C ASN A 110 4.86 -17.29 31.79
N PHE A 111 4.43 -16.86 30.61
CA PHE A 111 4.97 -15.68 29.96
C PHE A 111 3.92 -14.97 29.08
N LYS A 112 3.98 -13.65 29.05
CA LYS A 112 3.17 -12.82 28.15
C LYS A 112 4.08 -12.00 27.26
N TRP A 113 3.93 -12.14 25.96
CA TRP A 113 4.60 -11.27 25.01
C TRP A 113 3.92 -9.90 24.98
N GLY A 114 4.69 -8.84 25.27
CA GLY A 114 4.18 -7.48 25.34
C GLY A 114 3.73 -6.91 24.00
N HIS A 115 3.23 -5.67 24.03
CA HIS A 115 2.77 -4.92 22.85
C HIS A 115 3.72 -3.76 22.47
N SER A 116 4.82 -3.58 23.22
CA SER A 116 5.80 -2.51 23.02
C SER A 116 6.77 -2.75 21.86
N PHE A 117 6.85 -3.99 21.37
CA PHE A 117 7.73 -4.33 20.27
C PHE A 117 7.11 -3.96 18.91
N PRO A 118 7.91 -3.52 17.93
CA PRO A 118 7.40 -3.20 16.60
C PRO A 118 6.90 -4.46 15.89
N GLY A 119 6.07 -4.24 14.88
CA GLY A 119 5.54 -5.29 14.01
C GLY A 119 5.70 -4.94 12.54
N THR A 120 4.83 -5.51 11.71
CA THR A 120 4.86 -5.26 10.27
C THR A 120 4.06 -4.02 9.94
N THR A 121 4.68 -3.05 9.25
CA THR A 121 3.98 -1.90 8.69
C THR A 121 3.32 -2.28 7.37
N LEU A 122 2.00 -2.18 7.29
CA LEU A 122 1.22 -2.35 6.08
C LEU A 122 0.87 -0.98 5.50
N THR A 123 1.15 -0.79 4.22
CA THR A 123 0.69 0.34 3.43
C THR A 123 -0.20 -0.18 2.31
N VAL A 124 -1.46 0.23 2.32
CA VAL A 124 -2.40 -0.02 1.24
C VAL A 124 -2.43 1.19 0.33
N THR A 125 -2.12 0.99 -0.95
CA THR A 125 -2.07 2.04 -1.98
C THR A 125 -3.06 1.76 -3.09
N ASP A 126 -3.50 2.79 -3.78
CA ASP A 126 -4.19 2.65 -5.06
C ASP A 126 -3.21 2.76 -6.25
N LEU A 127 -3.65 2.31 -7.42
CA LEU A 127 -2.94 2.48 -8.69
C LEU A 127 -3.47 3.74 -9.39
N GLN A 128 -2.58 4.66 -9.74
CA GLN A 128 -2.96 5.95 -10.32
C GLN A 128 -2.09 6.30 -11.53
N VAL A 129 -2.71 6.87 -12.57
CA VAL A 129 -2.00 7.44 -13.71
C VAL A 129 -1.65 8.90 -13.39
N LYS A 130 -0.36 9.23 -13.39
CA LYS A 130 0.14 10.60 -13.27
C LYS A 130 0.50 11.15 -14.64
N VAL A 131 0.20 12.41 -14.90
CA VAL A 131 0.49 13.10 -16.16
C VAL A 131 1.58 14.14 -15.93
N THR A 132 2.69 14.06 -16.68
CA THR A 132 3.82 14.98 -16.57
C THR A 132 4.25 15.49 -17.95
N PRO A 133 4.36 16.81 -18.18
CA PRO A 133 3.99 17.89 -17.27
C PRO A 133 2.46 17.96 -17.09
N GLY A 134 1.99 18.37 -15.91
CA GLY A 134 0.56 18.54 -15.64
C GLY A 134 -0.10 19.68 -16.44
N THR A 135 0.71 20.51 -17.09
CA THR A 135 0.32 21.68 -17.91
C THR A 135 1.11 21.67 -19.21
N VAL A 136 0.44 21.68 -20.36
CA VAL A 136 1.08 21.58 -21.69
C VAL A 136 0.24 22.27 -22.76
N THR A 137 0.90 22.68 -23.84
CA THR A 137 0.30 23.27 -25.05
C THR A 137 0.06 22.21 -26.13
N GLU A 138 -0.77 22.52 -27.13
CA GLU A 138 -1.02 21.67 -28.30
C GLU A 138 0.29 21.22 -28.97
N GLY A 139 0.36 19.95 -29.40
CA GLY A 139 1.57 19.39 -30.03
C GLY A 139 2.69 19.01 -29.04
N SER A 140 2.49 19.26 -27.74
CA SER A 140 3.43 18.82 -26.70
C SER A 140 3.30 17.32 -26.42
N TRP A 141 4.40 16.74 -25.97
CA TRP A 141 4.44 15.38 -25.44
C TRP A 141 4.16 15.37 -23.94
N VAL A 142 3.31 14.46 -23.50
CA VAL A 142 3.13 14.14 -22.08
C VAL A 142 3.59 12.72 -21.80
N ILE A 143 4.07 12.53 -20.57
CA ILE A 143 4.40 11.23 -20.02
C ILE A 143 3.29 10.84 -19.06
N LEU A 144 2.61 9.74 -19.38
CA LEU A 144 1.68 9.08 -18.49
C LEU A 144 2.46 8.04 -17.68
N THR A 145 2.44 8.16 -16.37
CA THR A 145 3.14 7.24 -15.47
C THR A 145 2.13 6.50 -14.60
N CYS A 146 2.10 5.17 -14.72
CA CYS A 146 1.34 4.32 -13.82
C CYS A 146 2.12 4.20 -12.50
N SER A 147 1.54 4.69 -11.39
CA SER A 147 2.26 4.82 -10.13
C SER A 147 1.44 4.36 -8.94
N THR A 148 2.15 3.85 -7.94
CA THR A 148 1.69 3.60 -6.57
C THR A 148 2.42 4.56 -5.62
N THR A 149 1.95 4.70 -4.38
CA THR A 149 2.63 5.55 -3.38
C THR A 149 3.83 4.86 -2.72
N CYS A 150 3.95 3.54 -2.88
CA CYS A 150 5.03 2.71 -2.37
C CYS A 150 5.36 1.56 -3.33
N THR A 151 6.54 0.96 -3.17
CA THR A 151 7.00 -0.18 -3.99
C THR A 151 6.30 -1.47 -3.56
N LEU A 152 5.53 -2.08 -4.46
CA LEU A 152 4.74 -3.28 -4.18
C LEU A 152 5.64 -4.47 -3.76
N THR A 153 5.33 -5.08 -2.61
CA THR A 153 6.22 -6.06 -1.98
C THR A 153 6.24 -7.42 -2.68
N ASP A 154 5.11 -7.85 -3.25
CA ASP A 154 4.98 -9.15 -3.91
C ASP A 154 4.98 -9.05 -5.43
N ASN A 155 5.36 -7.90 -5.97
CA ASN A 155 5.52 -7.73 -7.41
C ASN A 155 6.81 -6.95 -7.73
N PRO A 156 7.99 -7.60 -7.58
CA PRO A 156 9.28 -6.94 -7.80
C PRO A 156 9.53 -6.61 -9.27
N ILE A 157 8.88 -7.29 -10.21
CA ILE A 157 8.98 -7.06 -11.66
C ILE A 157 7.56 -6.88 -12.22
N PRO A 158 6.92 -5.73 -11.97
CA PRO A 158 5.55 -5.51 -12.39
C PRO A 158 5.44 -5.40 -13.91
N THR A 159 4.42 -6.05 -14.47
CA THR A 159 3.98 -5.78 -15.85
C THR A 159 2.80 -4.81 -15.80
N TYR A 160 2.97 -3.65 -16.42
CA TYR A 160 1.96 -2.63 -16.58
C TYR A 160 1.22 -2.84 -17.90
N ILE A 161 -0.10 -2.85 -17.84
CA ILE A 161 -0.97 -2.88 -19.02
C ILE A 161 -1.57 -1.50 -19.18
N TRP A 162 -1.41 -0.90 -20.35
CA TRP A 162 -2.00 0.38 -20.67
C TRP A 162 -3.26 0.21 -21.50
N TYR A 163 -4.25 1.04 -21.19
CA TYR A 163 -5.50 1.12 -21.91
C TYR A 163 -5.72 2.55 -22.40
N LYS A 164 -6.18 2.66 -23.65
CA LYS A 164 -6.63 3.91 -24.27
C LYS A 164 -8.12 3.78 -24.59
N ASN A 165 -8.94 4.68 -24.09
CA ASN A 165 -10.40 4.66 -24.28
C ASN A 165 -11.07 3.35 -23.85
N GLY A 166 -10.45 2.64 -22.89
CA GLY A 166 -10.89 1.33 -22.40
C GLY A 166 -10.39 0.14 -23.22
N GLU A 167 -9.75 0.38 -24.37
CA GLU A 167 -9.16 -0.66 -25.22
C GLU A 167 -7.70 -0.90 -24.87
N TYR A 168 -7.23 -2.15 -25.05
CA TYR A 168 -5.83 -2.50 -24.82
C TYR A 168 -4.92 -1.72 -25.76
N LEU A 169 -3.89 -1.10 -25.19
CA LEU A 169 -2.88 -0.35 -25.95
C LEU A 169 -1.59 -1.16 -26.07
N PHE A 170 -0.95 -1.45 -24.94
CA PHE A 170 0.26 -2.28 -24.86
C PHE A 170 0.49 -2.75 -23.42
N SER A 171 1.49 -3.60 -23.22
CA SER A 171 1.98 -3.98 -21.89
C SER A 171 3.51 -3.99 -21.86
N ASP A 172 4.10 -3.47 -20.78
CA ASP A 172 5.55 -3.38 -20.61
C ASP A 172 5.91 -3.45 -19.11
N SER A 173 7.18 -3.71 -18.82
CA SER A 173 7.81 -3.53 -17.51
C SER A 173 7.99 -2.06 -17.14
N SER A 174 8.05 -1.18 -18.15
CA SER A 174 8.08 0.26 -17.92
C SER A 174 6.73 0.77 -17.40
N PRO A 175 6.69 1.52 -16.29
CA PRO A 175 5.47 2.16 -15.83
C PRO A 175 5.07 3.37 -16.68
N GLN A 176 5.82 3.72 -17.72
CA GLN A 176 5.65 4.98 -18.46
C GLN A 176 5.15 4.74 -19.88
N TYR A 177 4.28 5.65 -20.33
CA TYR A 177 3.82 5.75 -21.70
C TYR A 177 3.95 7.21 -22.19
N GLN A 178 4.61 7.41 -23.33
CA GLN A 178 4.72 8.70 -23.96
C GLN A 178 3.59 8.91 -24.98
N TYR A 179 2.81 9.97 -24.80
CA TYR A 179 1.65 10.29 -25.62
C TYR A 179 1.78 11.69 -26.22
N SER A 180 1.49 11.82 -27.51
CA SER A 180 1.34 13.12 -28.18
C SER A 180 -0.11 13.59 -28.09
N VAL A 181 -0.31 14.77 -27.51
CA VAL A 181 -1.67 15.32 -27.34
C VAL A 181 -2.24 15.69 -28.72
N SER A 182 -3.32 15.04 -29.14
CA SER A 182 -4.02 15.33 -30.39
C SER A 182 -5.05 16.44 -30.24
N ARG A 183 -5.07 17.39 -31.20
CA ARG A 183 -6.01 18.52 -31.24
C ARG A 183 -7.46 18.04 -31.33
N GLY A 184 -8.32 18.53 -30.43
CA GLY A 184 -9.75 18.19 -30.41
C GLY A 184 -10.08 16.78 -29.87
N GLY A 185 -9.06 16.03 -29.44
CA GLY A 185 -9.21 14.72 -28.82
C GLY A 185 -9.49 14.81 -27.32
N SER A 186 -10.30 13.87 -26.82
CA SER A 186 -10.45 13.59 -25.40
C SER A 186 -10.17 12.11 -25.19
N ASP A 187 -8.89 11.79 -25.04
CA ASP A 187 -8.45 10.41 -24.84
C ASP A 187 -8.42 10.10 -23.35
N SER A 188 -8.97 8.96 -22.97
CA SER A 188 -8.92 8.45 -21.60
C SER A 188 -7.88 7.36 -21.46
N TYR A 189 -7.06 7.46 -20.43
CA TYR A 189 -5.99 6.54 -20.14
C TYR A 189 -6.19 5.88 -18.78
N SER A 190 -5.97 4.59 -18.72
CA SER A 190 -5.88 3.84 -17.46
C SER A 190 -4.77 2.81 -17.59
N CYS A 191 -4.17 2.46 -16.47
CA CYS A 191 -3.22 1.37 -16.41
C CYS A 191 -3.73 0.24 -15.51
N ALA A 192 -3.18 -0.95 -15.66
CA ALA A 192 -3.43 -2.06 -14.77
C ALA A 192 -2.14 -2.80 -14.45
N LEU A 193 -2.13 -3.49 -13.33
CA LEU A 193 -1.02 -4.31 -12.87
C LEU A 193 -1.51 -5.74 -12.68
N ILE A 194 -0.77 -6.71 -13.21
CA ILE A 194 -1.03 -8.14 -12.95
C ILE A 194 -0.28 -8.54 -11.68
N ARG A 195 -0.98 -9.19 -10.75
CA ARG A 195 -0.38 -9.86 -9.58
C ARG A 195 -0.98 -11.26 -9.47
N GLY A 196 -0.18 -12.29 -9.76
CA GLY A 196 -0.68 -13.66 -9.80
C GLY A 196 -1.79 -13.80 -10.85
N HIS A 197 -3.00 -14.13 -10.41
CA HIS A 197 -4.20 -14.21 -11.26
C HIS A 197 -5.08 -12.96 -11.25
N ASP A 198 -4.78 -11.99 -10.36
CA ASP A 198 -5.59 -10.79 -10.20
C ASP A 198 -5.08 -9.66 -11.11
N LYS A 199 -6.01 -8.92 -11.72
CA LYS A 199 -5.75 -7.71 -12.48
C LYS A 199 -6.35 -6.52 -11.76
N LEU A 200 -5.49 -5.61 -11.31
CA LEU A 200 -5.89 -4.41 -10.59
C LEU A 200 -5.71 -3.19 -11.49
N SER A 201 -6.79 -2.45 -11.71
CA SER A 201 -6.83 -1.32 -12.65
C SER A 201 -6.90 0.01 -11.93
N SER A 202 -6.20 1.00 -12.48
CA SER A 202 -6.29 2.38 -12.03
C SER A 202 -7.63 2.99 -12.41
N SER A 203 -7.96 4.08 -11.72
CA SER A 203 -8.93 5.04 -12.23
C SER A 203 -8.52 5.59 -13.60
N LYS A 204 -9.51 5.97 -14.41
CA LYS A 204 -9.28 6.59 -15.73
C LYS A 204 -8.90 8.06 -15.56
N VAL A 205 -7.98 8.51 -16.41
CA VAL A 205 -7.57 9.91 -16.52
C VAL A 205 -7.86 10.37 -17.94
N THR A 206 -8.68 11.40 -18.08
CA THR A 206 -8.97 11.98 -19.38
C THR A 206 -7.97 13.10 -19.67
N VAL A 207 -7.30 12.99 -20.81
CA VAL A 207 -6.37 13.97 -21.34
C VAL A 207 -6.98 14.53 -22.62
N GLY A 208 -7.17 15.84 -22.67
CA GLY A 208 -7.68 16.51 -23.85
C GLY A 208 -7.40 18.01 -23.85
N THR A 209 -7.84 18.70 -24.89
CA THR A 209 -7.69 20.16 -25.04
C THR A 209 -9.00 20.87 -24.72
N SER A 210 -8.99 21.90 -23.88
CA SER A 210 -10.17 22.76 -23.63
C SER A 210 -10.21 24.00 -24.54
N SER A 211 -9.05 24.47 -25.04
CA SER A 211 -8.90 25.56 -26.02
C SER A 211 -7.56 25.43 -26.76
N LEU A 212 -7.29 26.33 -27.74
CA LEU A 212 -6.00 26.43 -28.47
C LEU A 212 -4.77 26.60 -27.56
N SER A 213 -4.94 26.93 -26.27
CA SER A 213 -3.86 27.23 -25.34
C SER A 213 -3.95 26.49 -23.99
N CYS A 214 -4.86 25.52 -23.84
CA CYS A 214 -5.08 24.86 -22.55
C CYS A 214 -5.34 23.35 -22.66
N LEU A 215 -4.52 22.55 -21.96
CA LEU A 215 -4.78 21.14 -21.69
C LEU A 215 -5.70 21.01 -20.48
N ARG A 216 -6.71 20.15 -20.59
CA ARG A 216 -7.56 19.74 -19.47
C ARG A 216 -7.25 18.29 -19.09
N VAL A 217 -6.73 18.10 -17.88
CA VAL A 217 -6.59 16.77 -17.26
C VAL A 217 -7.74 16.58 -16.27
N THR A 218 -8.55 15.56 -16.48
CA THR A 218 -9.67 15.25 -15.58
C THR A 218 -9.46 13.89 -14.94
N TYR A 219 -9.31 13.88 -13.61
CA TYR A 219 -9.30 12.65 -12.81
C TYR A 219 -10.72 12.35 -12.34
N THR A 220 -11.09 11.07 -12.28
CA THR A 220 -12.41 10.63 -11.81
C THR A 220 -12.67 10.96 -10.33
N SER A 221 -11.62 11.14 -9.51
CA SER A 221 -11.75 11.38 -8.07
C SER A 221 -11.71 12.85 -7.65
N ARG A 222 -11.09 13.75 -8.44
CA ARG A 222 -11.05 15.22 -8.22
C ARG A 222 -10.76 15.97 -9.53
N SER A 223 -11.47 17.06 -9.80
CA SER A 223 -11.14 17.98 -10.89
C SER A 223 -10.11 19.01 -10.41
N ILE A 224 -8.95 19.10 -11.09
CA ILE A 224 -7.99 20.18 -10.87
C ILE A 224 -8.02 21.07 -12.12
N CYS A 225 -8.45 22.32 -11.96
CA CYS A 225 -8.29 23.37 -12.96
C CYS A 225 -7.21 24.32 -12.46
N SER A 226 -6.14 24.54 -13.22
CA SER A 226 -5.25 25.70 -13.01
C SER A 226 -5.36 26.63 -14.21
N LEU A 227 -5.69 27.90 -13.95
CA LEU A 227 -5.56 28.96 -14.95
C LEU A 227 -4.08 29.33 -15.11
N ILE A 228 -3.67 29.65 -16.34
CA ILE A 228 -2.34 30.24 -16.60
C ILE A 228 -2.35 31.69 -16.07
N PRO A 229 -1.32 32.14 -15.34
CA PRO A 229 -1.09 33.56 -15.10
C PRO A 229 -0.83 34.26 -16.44
N SER A 230 -1.56 35.33 -16.72
CA SER A 230 -1.19 36.26 -17.79
C SER A 230 0.26 36.70 -17.60
N GLU A 231 0.96 36.93 -18.70
CA GLU A 231 2.31 37.49 -18.69
C GLU A 231 2.41 38.67 -17.70
N ASP A 232 3.49 38.69 -16.93
CA ASP A 232 3.83 39.68 -15.89
C ASP A 232 3.24 39.52 -14.47
N LEU A 233 3.52 38.43 -13.74
CA LEU A 233 3.78 38.41 -12.26
C LEU A 233 3.98 36.96 -11.73
N PRO A 234 4.70 36.72 -10.61
CA PRO A 234 4.98 35.38 -10.09
C PRO A 234 3.72 34.78 -9.43
N CYS A 235 3.38 33.55 -9.81
CA CYS A 235 2.15 32.87 -9.39
C CYS A 235 2.11 32.56 -7.88
N THR A 236 0.97 32.82 -7.25
CA THR A 236 0.64 32.38 -5.87
C THR A 236 -0.42 31.29 -5.92
N THR A 237 -0.19 30.18 -5.21
CA THR A 237 -1.11 29.05 -5.07
C THR A 237 -2.31 29.44 -4.21
N ILE A 238 -3.54 29.30 -4.71
CA ILE A 238 -4.76 29.47 -3.91
C ILE A 238 -5.41 28.10 -3.72
N TYR A 239 -5.45 27.61 -2.48
CA TYR A 239 -6.28 26.48 -2.08
C TYR A 239 -7.71 27.01 -1.85
N SER A 240 -8.70 26.42 -2.52
CA SER A 240 -10.11 26.62 -2.15
C SER A 240 -10.38 25.83 -0.88
N THR A 241 -10.57 26.56 0.22
CA THR A 241 -11.24 26.07 1.41
C THR A 241 -12.74 26.08 1.17
N GLY A 242 -13.37 24.91 1.28
CA GLY A 242 -14.81 24.72 1.38
C GLY A 242 -15.06 23.45 2.18
#